data_AF-A0A1X7TCZ1-F1
#
_entry.id   AF-A0A1X7TCZ1-F1
#
_cell.length_a   1.000
_cell.length_b   1.000
_cell.length_c   1.000
_cell.angle_alpha   90.00
_cell.angle_beta   90.00
_cell.angle_gamma   90.00
#
_symmetry.space_group_name_H-M   'P 1'
#
loop_
_entity.id
_entity.type
_entity.pdbx_description
1 polymer ?
#
loop_
_entity_poly.entity_id
_entity_poly.type
_entity_poly.pdbx_seq_one_letter_code
_entity_poly.pdbx_strand_id
1 'polypeptide(L)'
;MLLALTCPSHSADISKLNLRGYRNTPEGAVFTPTALAKQFRLGRNLKDFFYPRFVENKRLCPVKSLTLYIERTKELRGNNDQLFISFIKPHHPVTSSTIARWLKLAMESAGINTSVFKAHSVRNASTSAAAMQGVTTEDILSAAD
;
A
#
# COMPACT_ATOMS: atom_id res chain seq x y z
N MET A 1 1.13 -6.77 2.13
CA MET A 1 1.43 -7.40 0.83
C MET A 1 0.47 -6.94 -0.25
N LEU A 2 -0.84 -7.20 -0.13
CA LEU A 2 -1.82 -6.86 -1.18
C LEU A 2 -1.74 -5.40 -1.67
N LEU A 3 -1.70 -4.41 -0.76
CA LEU A 3 -1.54 -3.00 -1.15
C LEU A 3 -0.29 -2.75 -2.02
N ALA A 4 0.85 -3.36 -1.67
CA ALA A 4 2.11 -3.20 -2.42
C ALA A 4 2.10 -3.90 -3.80
N LEU A 5 1.24 -4.90 -3.99
CA LEU A 5 1.05 -5.58 -5.28
C LEU A 5 0.06 -4.83 -6.17
N THR A 6 -1.04 -4.33 -5.61
CA THR A 6 -2.11 -3.73 -6.42
C THR A 6 -1.86 -2.28 -6.78
N CYS A 7 -1.08 -1.56 -5.98
CA CYS A 7 -0.53 -0.27 -6.31
C CYS A 7 0.98 -0.37 -6.02
N PRO A 8 1.85 -0.51 -7.05
CA PRO A 8 3.30 -0.74 -6.93
C PRO A 8 4.08 0.40 -6.26
N SER A 9 3.66 0.84 -5.08
CA SER A 9 4.17 1.98 -4.32
C SER A 9 5.30 1.54 -3.39
N HIS A 10 6.22 2.47 -3.08
CA HIS A 10 7.33 2.17 -2.17
C HIS A 10 6.83 2.06 -0.73
N SER A 11 7.62 1.38 0.13
CA SER A 11 7.33 1.30 1.57
C SER A 11 7.21 2.68 2.24
N ALA A 12 7.88 3.70 1.69
CA ALA A 12 7.73 5.08 2.13
C ALA A 12 6.32 5.64 1.89
N ASP A 13 5.73 5.36 0.74
CA ASP A 13 4.40 5.83 0.37
C ASP A 13 3.33 5.09 1.15
N ILE A 14 3.45 3.76 1.25
CA ILE A 14 2.58 2.91 2.05
C ILE A 14 2.56 3.36 3.53
N SER A 15 3.71 3.77 4.08
CA SER A 15 3.78 4.26 5.46
C SER A 15 3.08 5.61 5.69
N LYS A 16 2.86 6.38 4.62
CA LYS A 16 2.23 7.71 4.67
C LYS A 16 0.72 7.67 4.41
N LEU A 17 0.16 6.51 4.04
CA LEU A 17 -1.30 6.36 3.85
C LEU A 17 -2.04 6.79 5.12
N ASN A 18 -3.07 7.61 4.96
CA ASN A 18 -3.76 8.28 6.05
C ASN A 18 -5.28 8.18 5.91
N LEU A 19 -5.96 7.88 7.01
CA LEU A 19 -7.41 7.68 7.07
C LEU A 19 -8.22 8.97 6.86
N ARG A 20 -7.65 10.16 7.08
CA ARG A 20 -8.33 11.45 6.79
C ARG A 20 -8.66 11.60 5.30
N GLY A 21 -7.77 11.09 4.43
CA GLY A 21 -7.94 11.12 2.98
C GLY A 21 -8.53 9.84 2.41
N TYR A 22 -8.96 8.90 3.27
CA TYR A 22 -9.45 7.59 2.85
C TYR A 22 -10.91 7.65 2.40
N ARG A 23 -11.20 7.08 1.22
CA ARG A 23 -12.54 6.86 0.71
C ARG A 23 -12.70 5.42 0.25
N ASN A 24 -13.81 4.80 0.61
CA ASN A 24 -14.19 3.47 0.14
C ASN A 24 -15.30 3.62 -0.90
N THR A 25 -15.03 3.27 -2.16
CA THR A 25 -15.97 3.36 -3.28
C THR A 25 -16.39 1.97 -3.75
N PRO A 26 -17.42 1.82 -4.59
CA PRO A 26 -17.76 0.52 -5.18
C PRO A 26 -16.58 -0.11 -5.94
N GLU A 27 -15.78 0.69 -6.64
CA GLU A 27 -14.67 0.28 -7.49
C GLU A 27 -13.40 -0.05 -6.69
N GLY A 28 -13.19 0.60 -5.54
CA GLY A 28 -11.94 0.45 -4.81
C GLY A 28 -11.82 1.25 -3.52
N ALA A 29 -10.61 1.28 -2.98
CA ALA A 29 -10.20 2.15 -1.89
C ALA A 29 -9.28 3.25 -2.41
N VAL A 30 -9.56 4.49 -2.06
CA VAL A 30 -8.79 5.67 -2.47
C VAL A 30 -8.16 6.31 -1.25
N PHE A 31 -6.88 6.68 -1.34
CA PHE A 31 -6.22 7.54 -0.36
C PHE A 31 -5.71 8.80 -1.04
N THR A 32 -6.29 9.94 -0.66
CA THR A 32 -5.80 11.25 -1.09
C THR A 32 -4.70 11.73 -0.14
N PRO A 33 -3.49 12.05 -0.65
CA PRO A 33 -2.43 12.60 0.19
C PRO A 33 -2.87 13.93 0.81
N THR A 34 -2.73 14.06 2.13
CA THR A 34 -2.89 15.36 2.81
C THR A 34 -1.59 16.15 2.69
N ALA A 35 -1.69 17.44 2.38
CA ALA A 35 -0.68 18.30 1.75
C ALA A 35 0.69 18.52 2.45
N LEU A 36 1.11 17.70 3.41
CA LEU A 36 2.36 17.87 4.18
C LEU A 36 3.49 16.91 3.79
N ALA A 37 3.51 16.42 2.55
CA ALA A 37 4.69 15.73 2.03
C ALA A 37 5.71 16.74 1.51
N LYS A 38 6.97 16.65 1.98
CA LYS A 38 8.17 17.42 1.54
C LYS A 38 8.41 17.48 0.01
N GLN A 39 7.60 16.78 -0.78
CA GLN A 39 7.64 16.73 -2.25
C GLN A 39 6.58 17.62 -2.91
N PHE A 40 5.91 18.51 -2.15
CA PHE A 40 5.14 19.61 -2.74
C PHE A 40 6.09 20.50 -3.56
N ARG A 41 6.12 20.26 -4.87
CA ARG A 41 6.67 21.19 -5.85
C ARG A 41 5.49 21.87 -6.49
N LEU A 42 5.52 23.21 -6.53
CA LEU A 42 4.48 24.01 -7.17
C LEU A 42 4.20 23.46 -8.58
N GLY A 43 2.96 23.02 -8.85
CA GLY A 43 2.55 22.49 -10.15
C GLY A 43 2.48 20.96 -10.30
N ARG A 44 2.84 20.13 -9.31
CA ARG A 44 2.51 18.68 -9.33
C ARG A 44 1.22 18.40 -8.58
N ASN A 45 0.23 17.83 -9.29
CA ASN A 45 -0.96 17.26 -8.65
C ASN A 45 -0.55 16.12 -7.73
N LEU A 46 -1.06 16.13 -6.49
CA LEU A 46 -0.95 14.98 -5.60
C LEU A 46 -1.77 13.84 -6.20
N LYS A 47 -1.10 12.72 -6.50
CA LYS A 47 -1.76 11.55 -7.06
C LYS A 47 -2.42 10.75 -5.94
N ASP A 48 -3.68 10.39 -6.17
CA ASP A 48 -4.42 9.49 -5.28
C ASP A 48 -3.84 8.07 -5.37
N PHE A 49 -3.73 7.40 -4.22
CA PHE A 49 -3.45 5.96 -4.21
C PHE A 49 -4.76 5.21 -4.36
N PHE A 50 -4.92 4.50 -5.48
CA PHE A 50 -6.08 3.69 -5.76
C PHE A 50 -5.77 2.20 -5.58
N TYR A 51 -6.65 1.49 -4.86
CA TYR A 51 -6.58 0.06 -4.63
C TYR A 51 -7.86 -0.60 -5.16
N PRO A 52 -7.81 -1.36 -6.27
CA PRO A 52 -8.99 -1.91 -6.91
C PRO A 52 -9.67 -2.97 -6.04
N ARG A 53 -11.00 -2.96 -6.03
CA ARG A 53 -11.80 -4.01 -5.39
C ARG A 53 -11.77 -5.26 -6.27
N PHE A 54 -11.14 -6.32 -5.76
CA PHE A 54 -11.15 -7.62 -6.43
C PHE A 54 -12.35 -8.45 -5.97
N VAL A 55 -13.34 -8.65 -6.83
CA VAL A 55 -14.62 -9.29 -6.49
C VAL A 55 -14.60 -10.80 -6.68
N GLU A 56 -13.79 -11.26 -7.63
CA GLU A 56 -13.60 -12.64 -8.09
C GLU A 56 -13.03 -13.50 -6.97
N ASN A 57 -12.07 -12.96 -6.21
CA ASN A 57 -11.52 -13.63 -5.04
C ASN A 57 -11.43 -12.70 -3.84
N LYS A 58 -12.45 -12.81 -2.97
CA LYS A 58 -12.54 -12.05 -1.72
C LYS A 58 -11.35 -12.28 -0.77
N ARG A 59 -10.59 -13.38 -0.88
CA ARG A 59 -9.38 -13.61 -0.06
C ARG A 59 -8.18 -12.79 -0.53
N LEU A 60 -8.17 -12.36 -1.79
CA LEU A 60 -7.11 -11.56 -2.41
C LEU A 60 -7.51 -10.09 -2.58
N CYS A 61 -8.70 -9.71 -2.12
CA CYS A 61 -9.22 -8.36 -2.27
C CYS A 61 -8.53 -7.36 -1.33
N PRO A 62 -7.77 -6.37 -1.85
CA PRO A 62 -7.08 -5.40 -1.00
C PRO A 62 -8.07 -4.57 -0.20
N VAL A 63 -9.22 -4.19 -0.78
CA VAL A 63 -10.24 -3.39 -0.10
C VAL A 63 -10.86 -4.17 1.06
N LYS A 64 -11.17 -5.45 0.89
CA LYS A 64 -11.71 -6.28 1.98
C LYS A 64 -10.72 -6.37 3.14
N SER A 65 -9.45 -6.65 2.85
CA SER A 65 -8.40 -6.71 3.86
C SER A 65 -8.20 -5.36 4.54
N LEU A 66 -8.28 -4.27 3.79
CA LEU A 66 -8.15 -2.90 4.30
C LEU A 66 -9.30 -2.56 5.26
N THR A 67 -10.55 -2.78 4.85
CA THR A 67 -11.73 -2.53 5.70
C THR A 67 -11.64 -3.34 7.00
N LEU A 68 -11.29 -4.62 6.90
CA LEU A 68 -11.14 -5.47 8.09
C LEU A 68 -10.03 -4.97 9.01
N TYR A 69 -8.89 -4.55 8.45
CA TYR A 69 -7.78 -4.00 9.22
C TYR A 69 -8.17 -2.71 9.95
N ILE A 70 -8.79 -1.76 9.24
CA ILE A 70 -9.25 -0.48 9.81
C ILE A 70 -10.21 -0.75 10.98
N GLU A 71 -11.20 -1.63 10.79
CA GLU A 71 -12.16 -1.99 11.83
C GLU A 71 -11.47 -2.62 13.06
N ARG A 72 -10.59 -3.60 12.85
CA ARG A 72 -9.90 -4.31 13.94
C ARG A 72 -8.94 -3.45 14.75
N THR A 73 -8.52 -2.31 14.19
CA THR A 73 -7.54 -1.42 14.81
C THR A 73 -8.14 -0.11 15.29
N LYS A 74 -9.44 0.12 15.05
CA LYS A 74 -10.14 1.38 15.35
C LYS A 74 -9.89 1.85 16.79
N GLU A 75 -10.14 0.99 17.77
CA GLU A 75 -9.98 1.30 19.20
C GLU A 75 -8.52 1.44 19.65
N LEU A 76 -7.56 0.94 18.86
CA LEU A 76 -6.14 0.98 19.21
C LEU A 76 -5.44 2.26 18.76
N ARG A 77 -6.04 3.01 17.82
CA ARG A 77 -5.40 4.13 17.13
C ARG A 77 -5.34 5.41 17.97
N GLY A 78 -6.24 5.57 18.93
CA GLY A 78 -6.42 6.85 19.63
C GLY A 78 -6.64 7.97 18.62
N ASN A 79 -5.78 8.99 18.66
CA ASN A 79 -5.86 10.16 17.77
C ASN A 79 -4.98 10.04 16.51
N ASN A 80 -4.45 8.85 16.19
CA ASN A 80 -3.56 8.66 15.04
C ASN A 80 -4.35 8.31 13.77
N ASP A 81 -4.15 9.10 12.72
CA ASP A 81 -4.81 8.90 11.43
C ASP A 81 -3.99 8.07 10.43
N GLN A 82 -2.73 7.72 10.73
CA GLN A 82 -1.94 6.88 9.84
C GLN A 82 -2.57 5.48 9.71
N LEU A 83 -2.61 4.96 8.48
CA LEU A 83 -3.21 3.67 8.19
C LEU A 83 -2.54 2.57 9.00
N PHE A 84 -1.22 2.43 8.93
CA PHE A 84 -0.52 1.35 9.64
C PHE A 84 -0.02 1.79 11.01
N ILE A 85 -0.42 1.02 12.04
CA ILE A 85 0.01 1.18 13.43
C ILE A 85 0.75 -0.05 13.93
N SER A 86 1.61 0.15 14.93
CA SER A 86 2.35 -0.90 15.62
C SER A 86 1.40 -1.82 16.38
N PHE A 87 1.70 -3.12 16.39
CA PHE A 87 1.00 -4.08 17.24
C PHE A 87 1.53 -4.08 18.68
N ILE A 88 2.68 -3.43 18.94
CA ILE A 88 3.27 -3.28 20.27
C ILE A 88 2.74 -1.99 20.91
N LYS A 89 2.34 -2.04 22.19
CA LYS A 89 1.94 -0.86 22.96
C LYS A 89 3.17 0.00 23.30
N PRO A 90 3.06 1.33 23.30
CA PRO A 90 1.95 2.14 22.75
C PRO A 90 1.84 2.01 21.22
N HIS A 91 0.60 1.90 20.70
CA HIS A 91 0.28 1.60 19.29
C HIS A 91 0.54 2.76 18.33
N HIS A 92 1.80 3.21 18.25
CA HIS A 92 2.20 4.30 17.38
C HIS A 92 2.16 3.94 15.90
N PRO A 93 2.05 4.93 15.01
CA PRO A 93 2.22 4.71 13.58
C PRO A 93 3.56 4.06 13.24
N VAL A 94 3.56 3.20 12.23
CA VAL A 94 4.78 2.51 11.80
C VAL A 94 5.57 3.31 10.77
N THR A 95 6.88 3.09 10.78
CA THR A 95 7.82 3.68 9.82
C THR A 95 7.84 2.92 8.48
N SER A 96 8.40 3.55 7.45
CA SER A 96 8.70 2.90 6.16
C SER A 96 9.62 1.67 6.31
N SER A 97 10.58 1.71 7.25
CA SER A 97 11.46 0.58 7.55
C SER A 97 10.70 -0.61 8.13
N THR A 98 9.68 -0.36 8.95
CA THR A 98 8.81 -1.41 9.49
C THR A 98 7.97 -2.05 8.39
N ILE A 99 7.38 -1.26 7.50
CA ILE A 99 6.64 -1.76 6.33
C ILE A 99 7.56 -2.60 5.43
N ALA A 100 8.77 -2.12 5.15
CA ALA A 100 9.74 -2.86 4.33
C ALA A 100 10.09 -4.22 4.97
N ARG A 101 10.27 -4.26 6.29
CA ARG A 101 10.50 -5.50 7.03
C ARG A 101 9.30 -6.46 6.92
N TRP A 102 8.07 -5.97 7.07
CA TRP A 102 6.87 -6.80 6.90
C TRP A 102 6.72 -7.36 5.48
N LEU A 103 7.05 -6.57 4.45
CA LEU A 103 7.08 -7.06 3.07
C LEU A 103 8.10 -8.18 2.89
N LYS A 104 9.32 -8.00 3.43
CA LYS A 104 10.37 -9.02 3.40
C LYS A 104 9.93 -10.31 4.09
N LEU A 105 9.38 -10.23 5.31
CA LEU A 105 8.88 -11.39 6.04
C LEU A 105 7.75 -12.12 5.31
N ALA A 106 6.84 -11.37 4.67
CA ALA A 106 5.78 -11.96 3.88
C ALA A 106 6.30 -12.66 2.60
N MET A 107 7.36 -12.11 1.97
CA MET A 107 8.07 -12.78 0.87
C MET A 107 8.75 -14.07 1.34
N GLU A 108 9.46 -14.04 2.47
CA GLU A 108 10.10 -15.22 3.07
C GLU A 108 9.08 -16.32 3.36
N SER A 109 7.95 -15.93 3.95
CA SER A 109 6.84 -16.86 4.26
C SER A 109 6.22 -17.48 3.00
N ALA A 110 6.33 -16.80 1.85
CA ALA A 110 5.90 -17.31 0.55
C ALA A 110 6.99 -18.13 -0.17
N GLY A 111 8.13 -18.40 0.49
CA GLY A 111 9.26 -19.16 -0.09
C GLY A 111 10.16 -18.34 -1.01
N ILE A 112 10.02 -17.01 -1.06
CA ILE A 112 10.86 -16.14 -1.90
C ILE A 112 12.19 -15.89 -1.18
N ASN A 113 13.31 -16.11 -1.88
CA ASN A 113 14.64 -15.88 -1.32
C ASN A 113 14.93 -14.38 -1.13
N THR A 114 14.88 -13.91 0.12
CA THR A 114 15.08 -12.49 0.42
C THR A 114 16.52 -12.04 0.64
N SER A 115 17.48 -12.96 0.49
CA SER A 115 18.89 -12.57 0.31
C SER A 115 19.07 -11.87 -1.04
N VAL A 116 18.31 -12.30 -2.06
CA VAL A 116 18.27 -11.74 -3.41
C VAL A 116 17.16 -10.70 -3.54
N PHE A 117 15.91 -11.05 -3.23
CA PHE A 117 14.76 -10.17 -3.43
C PHE A 117 14.44 -9.36 -2.16
N LYS A 118 14.36 -8.03 -2.28
CA LYS A 118 14.11 -7.13 -1.15
C LYS A 118 12.67 -6.60 -1.20
N ALA A 119 12.29 -5.82 -0.19
CA ALA A 119 10.96 -5.20 -0.14
C ALA A 119 10.62 -4.39 -1.40
N HIS A 120 11.61 -3.72 -2.00
CA HIS A 120 11.41 -2.97 -3.26
C HIS A 120 11.21 -3.89 -4.48
N SER A 121 11.61 -5.17 -4.41
CA SER A 121 11.41 -6.12 -5.51
C SER A 121 9.93 -6.44 -5.74
N VAL A 122 9.05 -6.24 -4.76
CA VAL A 122 7.59 -6.43 -4.91
C VAL A 122 7.04 -5.50 -6.00
N ARG A 123 7.48 -4.23 -6.01
CA ARG A 123 7.10 -3.25 -7.04
C ARG A 123 7.51 -3.75 -8.42
N ASN A 124 8.79 -4.09 -8.58
CA ASN A 124 9.33 -4.52 -9.87
C ASN A 124 8.68 -5.81 -10.36
N ALA A 125 8.47 -6.79 -9.47
CA ALA A 125 7.80 -8.04 -9.80
C ALA A 125 6.36 -7.79 -10.28
N SER A 126 5.63 -6.88 -9.62
CA SER A 126 4.28 -6.51 -10.03
C SER A 126 4.24 -5.85 -11.41
N THR A 127 5.12 -4.88 -11.66
CA THR A 127 5.19 -4.19 -12.97
C THR A 127 5.62 -5.14 -14.08
N SER A 128 6.58 -6.03 -13.81
CA SER A 128 7.03 -7.05 -14.77
C SER A 128 5.91 -8.05 -15.08
N ALA A 129 5.17 -8.50 -14.06
CA ALA A 129 4.04 -9.40 -14.27
C ALA A 129 2.95 -8.74 -15.13
N ALA A 130 2.63 -7.46 -14.89
CA ALA A 130 1.67 -6.72 -15.70
C ALA A 130 2.14 -6.60 -17.17
N ALA A 131 3.42 -6.29 -17.40
CA ALA A 131 3.99 -6.23 -18.75
C ALA A 131 3.92 -7.57 -19.47
N MET A 132 4.23 -8.67 -18.78
CA MET A 132 4.13 -10.03 -19.32
C MET A 132 2.68 -10.43 -19.67
N GLN A 133 1.69 -9.82 -19.02
CA GLN A 133 0.27 -10.01 -19.32
C GLN A 133 -0.28 -9.02 -20.36
N GLY A 134 0.59 -8.23 -21.00
CA GLY A 134 0.22 -7.34 -22.09
C GLY A 134 -0.42 -6.01 -21.67
N VAL A 135 -0.32 -5.64 -20.38
CA VAL A 135 -0.73 -4.29 -19.93
C VAL A 135 0.21 -3.25 -20.55
N THR A 136 -0.35 -2.13 -21.01
CA THR A 136 0.44 -1.10 -21.69
C THR A 136 1.48 -0.49 -20.75
N THR A 137 2.62 -0.05 -21.29
CA THR A 137 3.65 0.63 -20.50
C THR A 137 3.14 1.92 -19.86
N GLU A 138 2.20 2.61 -20.54
CA GLU A 138 1.56 3.82 -20.03
C GLU A 138 0.70 3.52 -18.79
N ASP A 139 -0.12 2.47 -18.82
CA ASP A 139 -0.93 2.05 -17.68
C ASP A 139 -0.05 1.58 -16.51
N ILE A 140 1.02 0.84 -16.79
CA ILE A 140 1.98 0.40 -15.77
C ILE A 140 2.66 1.60 -15.10
N LEU A 141 3.10 2.59 -15.89
CA LEU A 141 3.72 3.81 -15.37
C LEU A 141 2.70 4.62 -14.55
N SER A 142 1.47 4.71 -15.03
CA SER A 142 0.35 5.33 -14.32
C SER A 142 -0.03 4.59 -13.04
N ALA A 143 0.24 3.30 -12.88
CA ALA A 143 0.01 2.58 -11.63
C ALA A 143 1.18 2.69 -10.64
N ALA A 144 2.42 2.82 -11.15
CA ALA A 144 3.64 2.78 -10.36
C ALA A 144 4.12 4.15 -9.87
N ASP A 145 3.88 5.24 -10.59
CA ASP A 145 4.26 6.60 -10.17
C ASP A 145 3.37 7.18 -9.07
#